data_AF-A0A3N7DE55-F1
#
_entry.id   AF-A0A3N7DE55-F1
#
_cell.length_a   1.000
_cell.length_b   1.000
_cell.length_c   1.000
_cell.angle_alpha   90.00
_cell.angle_beta   90.00
_cell.angle_gamma   90.00
#
_symmetry.space_group_name_H-M   'P 1'
#
loop_
_entity.id
_entity.type
_entity.pdbx_description
1 polymer ?
#
loop_
_entity_poly.entity_id
_entity_poly.type
_entity_poly.pdbx_seq_one_letter_code
_entity_poly.pdbx_strand_id
1 'polypeptide(L)' 'MEDNNPQHKEDPLKPHVPIETNYAKHQDNPGPSPQAVNEYDKNGAGPILKWIIPILVIALLIYWLFFRHP' A
#
# COMPACT_ATOMS: atom_id res chain seq x y z
N MET A 1 4.64 32.18 8.24
CA MET A 1 4.34 31.09 9.18
C MET A 1 5.06 29.88 8.66
N GLU A 2 6.27 29.63 9.14
CA GLU A 2 7.05 28.44 8.83
C GLU A 2 6.32 27.19 9.33
N ASP A 3 6.04 26.27 8.42
CA ASP A 3 5.54 24.93 8.72
C ASP A 3 6.72 24.08 9.25
N ASN A 4 6.90 24.08 10.57
CA ASN A 4 7.82 23.18 11.25
C ASN A 4 7.07 21.90 11.64
N ASN A 5 6.76 21.05 10.66
CA ASN A 5 6.23 19.71 10.93
C ASN A 5 7.41 18.78 11.33
N PRO A 6 7.52 18.33 12.59
CA PRO A 6 8.55 17.38 12.96
C PRO A 6 8.33 16.07 12.18
N GLN A 7 9.33 15.65 11.40
CA GLN A 7 9.30 14.33 10.76
C GLN A 7 9.05 13.27 11.83
N HIS A 8 7.89 12.63 11.76
CA HIS A 8 7.52 11.50 12.60
C HIS A 8 8.51 10.35 12.35
N LYS A 9 9.47 10.17 13.26
CA LYS A 9 10.41 9.05 13.25
C LYS A 9 9.83 7.95 14.13
N GLU A 10 9.14 7.00 13.53
CA GLU A 10 8.79 5.75 14.22
C GLU A 10 10.05 4.89 14.35
N ASP A 11 10.36 4.44 15.56
CA ASP A 11 11.42 3.47 15.80
C ASP A 11 10.99 2.11 15.21
N PRO A 12 11.70 1.57 14.20
CA PRO A 12 11.33 0.31 13.56
C PRO A 12 11.40 -0.91 14.50
N LEU A 13 12.01 -0.78 15.69
CA LEU A 13 12.05 -1.82 16.71
C LEU A 13 10.91 -1.71 17.74
N LYS A 14 10.09 -0.66 17.67
CA LYS A 14 8.98 -0.48 18.59
C LYS A 14 7.87 -1.50 18.28
N PRO A 15 7.35 -2.23 19.29
CA PRO A 15 6.23 -3.14 19.09
C PRO A 15 5.01 -2.41 18.50
N HIS A 16 4.36 -3.01 17.51
CA HIS A 16 3.11 -2.50 16.95
C HIS A 16 2.05 -2.39 18.05
N VAL A 17 1.50 -1.20 18.24
CA VAL A 17 0.40 -0.97 19.19
C VAL A 17 -0.85 -1.66 18.63
N PRO A 18 -1.54 -2.50 19.42
CA PRO A 18 -2.76 -3.14 18.96
C PRO A 18 -3.85 -2.09 18.65
N ILE A 19 -4.81 -2.48 17.83
CA ILE A 19 -5.97 -1.64 17.50
C ILE A 19 -6.68 -1.26 18.80
N GLU A 20 -6.84 0.04 19.02
CA GLU A 20 -7.47 0.57 20.24
C GLU A 20 -8.98 0.30 20.21
N THR A 21 -9.48 -0.30 21.29
CA THR A 21 -10.92 -0.62 21.44
C THR A 21 -11.61 0.31 22.42
N ASN A 22 -10.87 1.05 23.25
CA ASN A 22 -11.42 1.92 24.28
C ASN A 22 -10.69 3.28 24.32
N TYR A 23 -10.91 4.06 23.26
CA TYR A 23 -10.36 5.41 23.11
C TYR A 23 -10.61 6.31 24.33
N ALA A 24 -11.76 6.16 25.00
CA ALA A 24 -12.13 6.95 26.16
C ALA A 24 -11.21 6.73 27.38
N LYS A 25 -10.57 5.56 27.50
CA LYS A 25 -9.63 5.26 28.59
C LYS A 25 -8.18 5.57 28.27
N HIS A 26 -7.85 5.82 27.01
CA HIS A 26 -6.48 6.01 26.53
C HIS A 26 -6.34 7.34 25.78
N GLN A 27 -7.01 8.40 26.27
CA GLN A 27 -7.00 9.72 25.64
C GLN A 27 -5.59 10.34 25.57
N ASP A 28 -4.74 10.06 26.56
CA ASP A 28 -3.38 10.60 26.62
C ASP A 28 -2.43 9.93 25.60
N ASN A 29 -2.75 8.72 25.13
CA ASN A 29 -1.99 8.01 24.10
C ASN A 29 -2.86 6.92 23.44
N PRO A 30 -3.80 7.30 22.55
CA PRO A 30 -4.68 6.33 21.93
C PRO A 30 -3.91 5.51 20.89
N GLY A 31 -4.17 4.20 20.85
CA GLY A 31 -3.67 3.37 19.76
C GLY A 31 -4.26 3.79 18.41
N PRO A 32 -3.68 3.32 17.29
CA PRO A 32 -4.15 3.66 15.96
C PRO A 32 -5.61 3.22 15.79
N SER A 33 -6.40 4.06 15.11
CA SER A 33 -7.79 3.74 14.82
C SER A 33 -7.87 2.49 13.92
N PRO A 34 -8.92 1.68 14.03
CA PRO A 34 -9.11 0.52 13.15
C PRO A 34 -9.15 0.90 11.67
N GLN A 35 -9.53 2.14 11.35
CA GLN A 35 -9.58 2.68 9.99
C GLN A 35 -8.18 2.93 9.43
N ALA A 36 -7.26 3.48 10.25
CA ALA A 36 -5.87 3.71 9.85
C ALA A 36 -5.10 2.40 9.63
N VAL A 37 -5.47 1.33 10.33
CA VAL A 37 -4.87 -0.01 10.15
C VAL A 37 -5.49 -0.74 8.96
N ASN A 38 -6.80 -0.60 8.75
CA ASN A 38 -7.54 -1.27 7.67
C ASN A 38 -7.93 -0.28 6.56
N GLU A 39 -6.98 0.52 6.09
CA GLU A 39 -7.19 1.37 4.93
C GLU A 39 -7.43 0.45 3.72
N TYR A 40 -8.68 0.38 3.26
CA TYR A 40 -9.07 -0.48 2.15
C TYR A 40 -8.51 0.12 0.85
N ASP A 41 -7.37 -0.38 0.39
CA ASP A 41 -6.78 -0.02 -0.90
C ASP A 41 -7.58 -0.65 -2.07
N LYS A 42 -8.78 -0.11 -2.28
CA LYS A 42 -9.70 -0.50 -3.36
C LYS A 42 -9.17 -0.18 -4.76
N ASN A 43 -8.33 0.84 -4.88
CA ASN A 43 -8.01 1.50 -6.14
C ASN A 43 -6.50 1.59 -6.42
N GLY A 44 -5.67 0.89 -5.65
CA GLY A 44 -4.22 0.91 -5.83
C GLY A 44 -3.81 0.43 -7.21
N ALA A 45 -2.66 0.91 -7.69
CA ALA A 45 -2.09 0.46 -8.97
C ALA A 45 -1.62 -1.01 -8.94
N GLY A 46 -1.63 -1.66 -7.77
CA GLY A 46 -1.14 -3.03 -7.56
C GLY A 46 -1.76 -4.09 -8.47
N PRO A 47 -3.10 -4.16 -8.63
CA PRO A 47 -3.74 -5.11 -9.52
C PRO A 47 -3.38 -4.86 -10.99
N ILE A 48 -3.37 -3.59 -11.43
CA ILE A 48 -3.07 -3.22 -12.82
C ILE A 48 -1.61 -3.55 -13.15
N LEU A 49 -0.68 -3.22 -12.26
CA LEU A 49 0.74 -3.51 -12.41
C LEU A 49 1.02 -5.03 -12.42
N LYS A 50 0.19 -5.83 -11.73
CA LYS A 50 0.28 -7.30 -11.77
C LYS A 50 -0.08 -7.87 -13.15
N TRP A 51 -0.98 -7.21 -13.89
CA TRP A 51 -1.43 -7.67 -15.21
C TRP A 51 -0.60 -7.14 -16.39
N ILE A 52 0.20 -6.07 -16.19
CA ILE A 52 0.96 -5.48 -17.30
C ILE A 52 1.99 -6.47 -17.89
N ILE A 53 2.69 -7.21 -17.03
CA ILE A 53 3.73 -8.18 -17.43
C ILE A 53 3.14 -9.31 -18.28
N PRO A 54 2.09 -10.05 -17.84
CA PRO A 54 1.55 -11.14 -18.65
C PRO A 54 0.95 -10.64 -19.97
N ILE A 55 0.31 -9.46 -19.99
CA ILE A 55 -0.20 -8.85 -21.23
C ILE A 55 0.96 -8.59 -22.21
N LEU A 56 2.07 -8.03 -21.73
CA LEU A 56 3.23 -7.73 -22.56
C LEU A 56 3.83 -9.00 -23.17
N VAL A 57 3.95 -10.08 -22.40
CA VAL A 57 4.46 -11.38 -22.88
C VAL A 57 3.55 -11.96 -23.97
N ILE A 58 2.22 -11.92 -23.77
CA ILE A 58 1.26 -12.40 -24.77
C ILE A 58 1.36 -11.59 -26.06
N ALA A 59 1.43 -10.26 -25.95
CA ALA A 59 1.60 -9.39 -27.12
C ALA A 59 2.90 -9.70 -27.89
N LEU A 60 3.99 -9.95 -27.16
CA LEU A 60 5.28 -10.31 -27.77
C LEU A 60 5.23 -11.68 -28.45
N LEU A 61 4.53 -12.66 -27.86
CA LEU A 61 4.33 -13.98 -28.46
C LEU A 61 3.49 -13.90 -29.74
N ILE A 62 2.41 -13.10 -29.74
CA ILE A 62 1.61 -12.84 -30.94
C ILE A 62 2.49 -12.23 -32.02
N TYR A 63 3.24 -11.17 -31.69
CA TYR A 63 4.17 -10.56 -32.63
C TYR A 63 5.17 -11.58 -33.20
N TRP A 64 5.76 -12.41 -32.35
CA TRP A 64 6.69 -13.45 -32.78
C TRP A 64 6.03 -14.47 -33.71
N LEU A 65 4.85 -14.97 -33.38
CA LEU A 65 4.16 -16.01 -34.17
C LEU A 65 3.76 -15.51 -35.56
N PHE A 66 3.27 -14.26 -35.67
CA PHE A 66 2.81 -13.71 -36.94
C PHE A 66 3.93 -13.07 -37.79
N PHE A 67 4.98 -12.50 -37.19
CA PHE A 67 6.03 -11.78 -37.93
C PHE A 67 7.34 -12.55 -38.07
N ARG A 68 7.63 -13.51 -37.18
CA ARG A 68 8.86 -14.32 -37.25
C ARG A 68 8.65 -15.65 -37.98
N HIS A 69 7.41 -16.11 -38.07
CA HIS A 69 7.05 -17.40 -38.69
C HIS A 69 6.02 -17.26 -39.84
N PRO A 70 6.27 -16.41 -40.87
CA PRO A 70 5.53 -16.51 -42.14
C PRO A 70 5.89 -17.80 -42.91
#